data_AF-A0A182WD13-F1
#
_entry.id   AF-A0A182WD13-F1
#
_cell.length_a   1.000
_cell.length_b   1.000
_cell.length_c   1.000
_cell.angle_alpha   90.00
_cell.angle_beta   90.00
_cell.angle_gamma   90.00
#
_symmetry.space_group_name_H-M   'P 1'
#
loop_
_entity.id
_entity.type
_entity.pdbx_description
1 polymer ?
#
loop_
_entity_poly.entity_id
_entity_poly.type
_entity_poly.pdbx_seq_one_letter_code
_entity_poly.pdbx_strand_id
1 'polypeptide(L)'
;MFSSMKTLMSAAIRADQIMARSYAAKAAANAAAGAQGKVVAVIGAVVDVQFDEQLPPILNALEVQGRTARLVLEVAQHLGENTEGQDVLLFIDNIFRFTQAGSEVSALLGRIPSAVGYQPTLATDMGSMQERITTTKKGSITSVQAIYVPADDLTDPAPATTFAHLDATTVLSRAIAELGIYPAVDPLDSTSRIMDPNIIGAEHYNIARGVQKILQDYKSLQDIIAILGMDELSEEDKLTVARARKIQRFLSQPFQVAEVFTGHAGKLVPLEETIKGFTKILNGELDHLPEVAFYMVGPIEEVVEKAERLAKEAA
;
A
#
# COMPACT_ATOMS: atom_id res chain seq x y z
N MET A 1 -15.01 70.70 8.54
CA MET A 1 -16.19 70.10 7.89
C MET A 1 -15.70 69.22 6.75
N PHE A 2 -15.25 68.00 7.04
CA PHE A 2 -15.16 66.85 6.11
C PHE A 2 -14.88 65.62 6.99
N SER A 3 -15.97 64.92 7.34
CA SER A 3 -15.96 63.66 8.07
C SER A 3 -16.97 62.74 7.41
N SER A 4 -16.62 61.46 7.35
CA SER A 4 -17.50 60.33 7.02
C SER A 4 -17.79 60.07 5.54
N MET A 5 -16.89 59.31 4.91
CA MET A 5 -17.26 58.33 3.90
C MET A 5 -16.62 56.97 4.22
N LYS A 6 -16.67 56.59 5.50
CA LYS A 6 -16.58 55.20 5.94
C LYS A 6 -18.02 54.72 6.10
N THR A 7 -18.40 53.74 5.28
CA THR A 7 -19.43 52.70 5.49
C THR A 7 -20.14 52.46 4.15
N LEU A 8 -19.53 51.64 3.30
CA LEU A 8 -20.16 50.83 2.23
C LEU A 8 -19.05 50.03 1.52
N MET A 9 -18.41 49.12 2.26
CA MET A 9 -17.62 48.02 1.69
C MET A 9 -17.54 46.88 2.73
N SER A 10 -18.73 46.42 3.12
CA SER A 10 -18.95 45.08 3.65
C SER A 10 -19.10 44.14 2.44
N ALA A 11 -18.57 42.92 2.54
CA ALA A 11 -18.58 41.85 1.53
C ALA A 11 -17.41 41.83 0.52
N ALA A 12 -16.17 41.78 1.02
CA ALA A 12 -15.06 41.09 0.36
C ALA A 12 -14.02 40.65 1.41
N ILE A 13 -14.46 39.84 2.39
CA ILE A 13 -13.53 39.15 3.27
C ILE A 13 -12.85 38.07 2.41
N ARG A 14 -11.60 38.36 2.09
CA ARG A 14 -10.63 37.56 1.33
C ARG A 14 -10.75 36.06 1.66
N ALA A 15 -10.97 35.27 0.62
CA ALA A 15 -10.87 33.81 0.62
C ALA A 15 -9.44 33.29 0.96
N ASP A 16 -8.45 34.18 1.08
CA ASP A 16 -7.05 33.82 1.37
C ASP A 16 -6.77 33.38 2.81
N GLN A 17 -7.66 33.62 3.77
CA GLN A 17 -7.34 33.37 5.20
C GLN A 17 -7.74 31.99 5.75
N ILE A 18 -8.35 31.10 4.95
CA ILE A 18 -8.84 29.79 5.46
C ILE A 18 -7.95 28.60 5.01
N MET A 19 -7.02 28.77 4.08
CA MET A 19 -6.19 27.66 3.54
C MET A 19 -4.70 27.83 3.81
N ALA A 20 -4.32 28.00 5.08
CA ALA A 20 -2.93 27.91 5.52
C ALA A 20 -2.81 26.95 6.72
N ARG A 21 -3.23 25.69 6.54
CA ARG A 21 -2.77 24.60 7.41
C ARG A 21 -1.48 24.05 6.83
N SER A 22 -0.36 24.48 7.39
CA SER A 22 0.98 23.97 7.07
C SER A 22 1.14 22.55 7.62
N TYR A 23 0.80 21.54 6.82
CA TYR A 23 1.22 20.15 7.02
C TYR A 23 2.48 19.78 6.23
N ALA A 24 3.04 20.71 5.47
CA ALA A 24 4.42 20.60 5.03
C ALA A 24 5.32 20.98 6.20
N ALA A 25 6.25 20.07 6.57
CA ALA A 25 7.42 20.49 7.32
C ALA A 25 8.00 21.73 6.63
N LYS A 26 8.16 22.83 7.36
CA LYS A 26 8.88 24.01 6.85
C LYS A 26 10.14 23.48 6.18
N ALA A 27 10.30 23.73 4.88
CA ALA A 27 11.55 23.46 4.18
C ALA A 27 12.67 23.96 5.09
N ALA A 28 13.53 23.04 5.53
CA ALA A 28 14.56 23.36 6.49
C ALA A 28 15.35 24.53 5.90
N ALA A 29 15.24 25.70 6.53
CA ALA A 29 15.85 26.95 6.06
C ALA A 29 17.39 26.93 6.17
N ASN A 30 17.98 25.76 6.41
CA ASN A 30 19.40 25.49 6.38
C ASN A 30 19.62 24.20 5.57
N ALA A 31 19.34 24.24 4.27
CA ALA A 31 19.99 23.29 3.38
C ALA A 31 21.49 23.53 3.51
N ALA A 32 22.26 22.49 3.86
CA ALA A 32 23.72 22.56 3.87
C ALA A 32 24.21 22.87 2.45
N ALA A 33 24.34 24.16 2.14
CA ALA A 33 24.92 24.64 0.90
C ALA A 33 26.41 24.29 0.94
N GLY A 34 26.77 23.13 0.37
CA GLY A 34 28.17 22.72 0.24
C GLY A 34 28.50 21.26 0.54
N ALA A 35 27.52 20.39 0.82
CA ALA A 35 27.82 18.96 0.95
C ALA A 35 28.28 18.40 -0.41
N GLN A 36 29.58 18.14 -0.56
CA GLN A 36 30.16 17.51 -1.74
C GLN A 36 30.20 16.01 -1.53
N GLY A 37 29.58 15.27 -2.45
CA GLY A 37 29.58 13.81 -2.45
C GLY A 37 30.28 13.26 -3.69
N LYS A 38 30.74 12.03 -3.61
CA LYS A 38 31.34 11.29 -4.73
C LYS A 38 30.33 10.30 -5.27
N VAL A 39 30.14 10.31 -6.60
CA VAL A 39 29.36 9.26 -7.26
C VAL A 39 30.13 7.95 -7.15
N VAL A 40 29.55 6.98 -6.45
CA VAL A 40 30.14 5.65 -6.23
C VAL A 40 29.73 4.70 -7.34
N ALA A 41 28.44 4.73 -7.72
CA ALA A 41 27.88 3.88 -8.75
C ALA A 41 26.76 4.60 -9.52
N VAL A 42 26.59 4.23 -10.79
CA VAL A 42 25.47 4.65 -11.63
C VAL A 42 24.79 3.38 -12.14
N ILE A 43 23.55 3.15 -11.72
CA ILE A 43 22.77 1.95 -12.05
C ILE A 43 21.46 2.42 -12.71
N GLY A 44 21.39 2.33 -14.03
CA GLY A 44 20.25 2.82 -14.80
C GLY A 44 20.01 4.32 -14.58
N ALA A 45 18.85 4.66 -13.99
CA ALA A 45 18.45 6.04 -13.64
C ALA A 45 18.80 6.43 -12.19
N VAL A 46 19.34 5.52 -11.39
CA VAL A 46 19.68 5.74 -9.98
C VAL A 46 21.19 5.95 -9.86
N VAL A 47 21.57 6.98 -9.10
CA VAL A 47 22.98 7.34 -8.88
C VAL A 47 23.27 7.27 -7.38
N ASP A 48 24.19 6.40 -7.00
CA ASP A 48 24.66 6.30 -5.63
C ASP A 48 25.75 7.34 -5.38
N VAL A 49 25.50 8.20 -4.40
CA VAL A 49 26.40 9.28 -4.02
C VAL A 49 26.79 9.13 -2.55
N GLN A 50 28.08 8.95 -2.29
CA GLN A 50 28.64 8.90 -0.94
C GLN A 50 29.01 10.30 -0.48
N PHE A 51 28.58 10.66 0.72
CA PHE A 51 28.94 11.90 1.40
C PHE A 51 29.76 11.56 2.64
N ASP A 52 30.89 12.25 2.83
CA ASP A 52 31.86 11.93 3.90
C ASP A 52 31.39 12.39 5.29
N GLU A 53 30.56 13.44 5.38
CA GLU A 53 30.08 13.98 6.66
C GLU A 53 28.57 14.22 6.66
N GLN A 54 28.10 15.24 5.93
CA GLN A 54 26.72 15.68 6.04
C GLN A 54 25.90 15.23 4.83
N LEU A 55 24.92 14.36 5.09
CA LEU A 55 23.99 13.90 4.08
C LEU A 55 23.02 15.05 3.71
N PRO A 56 22.91 15.43 2.42
CA PRO A 56 21.96 16.43 1.98
C PRO A 56 20.52 15.92 2.21
N PRO A 57 19.55 16.76 2.60
CA PRO A 57 18.19 16.30 2.88
C PRO A 57 17.56 15.53 1.72
N ILE A 58 16.65 14.60 2.03
CA ILE A 58 15.81 13.93 1.02
C ILE A 58 14.95 15.00 0.31
N LEU A 59 14.67 14.79 -0.98
CA LEU A 59 14.02 15.75 -1.90
C LEU A 59 14.88 17.00 -2.21
N ASN A 60 16.17 16.96 -1.91
CA ASN A 60 17.10 18.02 -2.31
C ASN A 60 17.74 17.68 -3.66
N ALA A 61 17.99 18.70 -4.47
CA ALA A 61 18.66 18.52 -5.76
C ALA A 61 20.19 18.42 -5.58
N LEU A 62 20.82 17.47 -6.27
CA LEU A 62 22.26 17.37 -6.43
C LEU A 62 22.63 17.69 -7.87
N GLU A 63 23.67 18.49 -8.08
CA GLU A 63 24.17 18.79 -9.41
C GLU A 63 25.50 18.08 -9.64
N VAL A 64 25.58 17.31 -10.73
CA VAL A 64 26.81 16.58 -11.08
C VAL A 64 27.77 17.54 -11.78
N GLN A 65 28.87 17.85 -11.09
CA GLN A 65 29.93 18.74 -11.59
C GLN A 65 30.86 18.00 -12.59
N GLY A 66 31.50 18.75 -13.50
CA GLY A 66 32.52 18.20 -14.41
C GLY A 66 32.01 17.57 -15.71
N ARG A 67 30.77 17.88 -16.12
CA ARG A 67 30.20 17.43 -17.40
C ARG A 67 29.76 18.63 -18.24
N THR A 68 29.81 18.49 -19.56
CA THR A 68 29.36 19.53 -20.52
C THR A 68 27.84 19.71 -20.51
N ALA A 69 27.08 18.65 -20.18
CA ALA A 69 25.63 18.69 -20.03
C ALA A 69 25.26 18.80 -18.54
N ARG A 70 24.31 19.68 -18.24
CA ARG A 70 23.78 19.87 -16.88
C ARG A 70 22.97 18.65 -16.47
N LEU A 71 23.41 17.96 -15.43
CA LEU A 71 22.74 16.77 -14.90
C LEU A 71 22.40 17.01 -13.43
N VAL A 72 21.09 16.99 -13.15
CA VAL A 72 20.53 17.22 -11.82
C VAL A 72 19.91 15.90 -11.36
N LEU A 73 20.28 15.50 -10.15
CA LEU A 73 19.77 14.33 -9.44
C LEU A 73 18.92 14.82 -8.27
N GLU A 74 18.04 13.99 -7.77
CA GLU A 74 17.31 14.24 -6.53
C GLU A 74 17.76 13.24 -5.47
N VAL A 75 17.98 13.69 -4.24
CA VAL A 75 18.23 12.79 -3.11
C VAL A 75 16.94 12.03 -2.82
N ALA A 76 16.83 10.82 -3.36
CA ALA A 76 15.69 9.95 -3.13
C ALA A 76 15.72 9.32 -1.73
N GLN A 77 16.91 8.95 -1.23
CA GLN A 77 17.06 8.23 0.04
C GLN A 77 18.48 8.36 0.61
N HIS A 78 18.61 8.32 1.94
CA HIS A 78 19.87 8.07 2.64
C HIS A 78 20.08 6.58 2.86
N LEU A 79 21.24 6.07 2.45
CA LEU A 79 21.64 4.69 2.71
C LEU A 79 22.33 4.69 4.08
N GLY A 80 21.77 3.91 5.02
CA GLY A 80 22.08 3.95 6.46
C GLY A 80 23.47 3.46 6.87
N GLU A 81 24.50 3.54 6.02
CA GLU A 81 25.84 3.09 6.41
C GLU A 81 26.43 3.89 7.59
N ASN A 82 25.96 5.11 7.83
CA ASN A 82 26.40 6.00 8.92
C ASN A 82 25.40 6.19 10.07
N THR A 83 24.22 5.56 10.05
CA THR A 83 23.20 5.70 11.11
C THR A 83 22.95 4.35 11.76
N GLU A 84 23.35 4.21 13.02
CA GLU A 84 23.28 2.98 13.80
C GLU A 84 21.90 2.31 13.79
N GLY A 85 21.82 1.02 13.43
CA GLY A 85 20.84 0.11 14.05
C GLY A 85 19.37 0.20 13.63
N GLN A 86 18.97 1.14 12.75
CA GLN A 86 17.55 1.44 12.56
C GLN A 86 16.87 0.55 11.52
N ASP A 87 15.62 0.16 11.84
CA ASP A 87 14.69 -0.45 10.90
C ASP A 87 13.98 0.67 10.11
N VAL A 88 14.18 0.68 8.80
CA VAL A 88 13.70 1.72 7.89
C VAL A 88 12.57 1.17 7.04
N LEU A 89 11.50 1.94 6.90
CA LEU A 89 10.41 1.62 5.98
C LEU A 89 10.53 2.49 4.72
N LEU A 90 10.67 1.84 3.56
CA LEU A 90 10.92 2.46 2.26
C LEU A 90 9.68 2.38 1.36
N PHE A 91 9.07 3.52 1.04
CA PHE A 91 7.96 3.58 0.09
C PHE A 91 8.46 3.90 -1.32
N ILE A 92 8.12 3.06 -2.30
CA ILE A 92 8.44 3.30 -3.72
C ILE A 92 7.13 3.40 -4.49
N ASP A 93 6.77 4.61 -4.91
CA ASP A 93 5.60 4.88 -5.75
C ASP A 93 6.03 5.57 -7.05
N ASN A 94 6.15 4.89 -8.18
CA ASN A 94 5.81 3.50 -8.49
C ASN A 94 7.03 2.80 -9.12
N ILE A 95 7.32 1.56 -8.73
CA ILE A 95 8.50 0.83 -9.24
C ILE A 95 8.46 0.62 -10.76
N PHE A 96 7.26 0.58 -11.36
CA PHE A 96 7.12 0.54 -12.81
C PHE A 96 7.76 1.76 -13.50
N ARG A 97 7.76 2.93 -12.86
CA ARG A 97 8.37 4.15 -13.41
C ARG A 97 9.89 4.06 -13.48
N PHE A 98 10.52 3.32 -12.56
CA PHE A 98 11.94 2.99 -12.65
C PHE A 98 12.23 2.16 -13.92
N THR A 99 11.42 1.14 -14.17
CA THR A 99 11.53 0.32 -15.39
C THR A 99 11.31 1.13 -16.66
N GLN A 100 10.26 1.98 -16.69
CA GLN A 100 9.95 2.83 -17.83
C GLN A 100 11.09 3.79 -18.16
N ALA A 101 11.62 4.50 -17.16
CA ALA A 101 12.77 5.39 -17.36
C ALA A 101 13.99 4.61 -17.88
N GLY A 102 14.23 3.40 -17.37
CA GLY A 102 15.29 2.51 -17.87
C GLY A 102 15.11 2.15 -19.35
N SER A 103 13.88 1.90 -19.79
CA SER A 103 13.57 1.63 -21.19
C SER A 103 13.83 2.84 -22.09
N GLU A 104 13.40 4.03 -21.67
CA GLU A 104 13.62 5.28 -22.41
C GLU A 104 15.11 5.60 -22.58
N VAL A 105 15.89 5.48 -21.49
CA VAL A 105 17.35 5.69 -21.54
C VAL A 105 18.03 4.63 -22.42
N SER A 106 17.61 3.37 -22.31
CA SER A 106 18.17 2.28 -23.14
C SER A 106 17.95 2.53 -24.63
N ALA A 107 16.77 3.01 -25.02
CA ALA A 107 16.46 3.38 -26.39
C ALA A 107 17.34 4.54 -26.89
N LEU A 108 17.54 5.58 -26.07
CA LEU A 108 18.41 6.72 -26.41
C LEU A 108 19.89 6.34 -26.55
N LEU A 109 20.34 5.32 -25.81
CA LEU A 109 21.69 4.76 -25.93
C LEU A 109 21.86 3.84 -27.14
N GLY A 110 20.81 3.65 -27.97
CA GLY A 110 20.86 2.81 -29.16
C GLY A 110 20.94 1.31 -28.85
N ARG A 111 20.56 0.88 -27.64
CA ARG A 111 20.47 -0.54 -27.30
C ARG A 111 19.25 -1.15 -27.99
N ILE A 112 19.38 -2.37 -28.49
CA ILE A 112 18.27 -3.11 -29.11
C ILE A 112 17.24 -3.43 -28.02
N PRO A 113 15.95 -3.05 -28.19
CA PRO A 113 14.89 -3.39 -27.23
C PRO A 113 14.67 -4.90 -27.11
N SER A 114 14.23 -5.34 -25.93
CA SER A 114 13.84 -6.72 -25.63
C SER A 114 12.31 -6.88 -25.76
N ALA A 115 11.75 -7.93 -25.12
CA ALA A 115 10.32 -8.21 -25.08
C ALA A 115 9.50 -6.96 -24.70
N VAL A 116 8.41 -6.73 -25.44
CA VAL A 116 7.45 -5.64 -25.19
C VAL A 116 8.07 -4.23 -25.23
N GLY A 117 9.32 -4.09 -25.71
CA GLY A 117 10.01 -2.81 -25.83
C GLY A 117 10.85 -2.41 -24.60
N TYR A 118 10.97 -3.28 -23.60
CA TYR A 118 11.80 -3.02 -22.42
C TYR A 118 13.30 -3.07 -22.73
N GLN A 119 14.11 -2.48 -21.84
CA GLN A 119 15.56 -2.57 -21.94
C GLN A 119 16.06 -4.04 -21.82
N PRO A 120 17.11 -4.45 -22.55
CA PRO A 120 17.68 -5.79 -22.42
C PRO A 120 18.30 -6.05 -21.05
N THR A 121 18.59 -5.00 -20.28
CA THR A 121 19.15 -5.05 -18.92
C THR A 121 18.09 -5.04 -17.81
N LEU A 122 16.80 -5.23 -18.14
CA LEU A 122 15.70 -5.08 -17.18
C LEU A 122 15.92 -5.90 -15.90
N ALA A 123 16.23 -7.18 -16.05
CA ALA A 123 16.43 -8.08 -14.93
C ALA A 123 17.66 -7.69 -14.07
N THR A 124 18.76 -7.29 -14.71
CA THR A 124 19.98 -6.90 -13.99
C THR A 124 19.82 -5.57 -13.26
N ASP A 125 19.15 -4.60 -13.88
CA ASP A 125 18.90 -3.29 -13.29
C ASP A 125 17.91 -3.40 -12.12
N MET A 126 16.85 -4.19 -12.28
CA MET A 126 15.88 -4.48 -11.21
C MET A 126 16.55 -5.23 -10.06
N GLY A 127 17.28 -6.32 -10.35
CA GLY A 127 17.96 -7.11 -9.32
C GLY A 127 18.98 -6.29 -8.53
N SER A 128 19.80 -5.49 -9.19
CA SER A 128 20.80 -4.65 -8.51
C SER A 128 20.16 -3.64 -7.54
N MET A 129 18.96 -3.17 -7.86
CA MET A 129 18.20 -2.24 -7.03
C MET A 129 17.49 -2.97 -5.87
N GLN A 130 16.80 -4.07 -6.16
CA GLN A 130 16.03 -4.84 -5.17
C GLN A 130 16.92 -5.53 -4.13
N GLU A 131 18.08 -6.08 -4.52
CA GLU A 131 18.98 -6.77 -3.58
C GLU A 131 19.58 -5.85 -2.50
N ARG A 132 19.54 -4.53 -2.72
CA ARG A 132 19.94 -3.53 -1.71
C ARG A 132 18.88 -3.33 -0.65
N ILE A 133 17.64 -3.65 -0.96
CA ILE A 133 16.50 -3.58 -0.05
C ILE A 133 16.45 -4.91 0.69
N THR A 134 17.24 -5.01 1.75
CA THR A 134 17.34 -6.24 2.53
C THR A 134 17.62 -5.96 4.00
N THR A 135 17.56 -7.03 4.80
CA THR A 135 17.94 -6.99 6.20
C THR A 135 19.41 -7.38 6.35
N THR A 136 20.16 -6.53 7.07
CA THR A 136 21.57 -6.78 7.39
C THR A 136 21.75 -6.96 8.90
N LYS A 137 22.97 -7.30 9.34
CA LYS A 137 23.30 -7.39 10.78
C LYS A 137 23.22 -6.04 11.51
N LYS A 138 23.17 -4.91 10.79
CA LYS A 138 23.19 -3.55 11.34
C LYS A 138 21.82 -2.87 11.32
N GLY A 139 20.81 -3.45 10.68
CA GLY A 139 19.50 -2.83 10.49
C GLY A 139 18.76 -3.45 9.31
N SER A 140 17.50 -3.08 9.14
CA SER A 140 16.63 -3.59 8.08
C SER A 140 16.05 -2.47 7.21
N ILE A 141 15.81 -2.78 5.94
CA ILE A 141 15.00 -1.95 5.06
C ILE A 141 13.79 -2.79 4.64
N THR A 142 12.61 -2.41 5.11
CA THR A 142 11.34 -3.00 4.67
C THR A 142 10.74 -2.10 3.61
N SER A 143 10.62 -2.56 2.37
CA SER A 143 10.07 -1.75 1.29
C SER A 143 8.62 -2.09 0.97
N VAL A 144 7.79 -1.06 0.85
CA VAL A 144 6.42 -1.14 0.31
C VAL A 144 6.44 -0.49 -1.07
N GLN A 145 6.24 -1.30 -2.10
CA GLN A 145 6.39 -0.86 -3.49
C GLN A 145 5.03 -0.89 -4.19
N ALA A 146 4.60 0.27 -4.69
CA ALA A 146 3.46 0.33 -5.59
C ALA A 146 3.91 -0.17 -6.97
N ILE A 147 3.19 -1.16 -7.50
CA ILE A 147 3.47 -1.77 -8.81
C ILE A 147 2.28 -1.49 -9.71
N TYR A 148 2.49 -0.70 -10.74
CA TYR A 148 1.51 -0.52 -11.78
C TYR A 148 1.59 -1.72 -12.74
N VAL A 149 0.48 -2.42 -12.91
CA VAL A 149 0.35 -3.53 -13.86
C VAL A 149 -0.26 -2.97 -15.15
N PRO A 150 0.50 -2.88 -16.25
CA PRO A 150 -0.02 -2.35 -17.51
C PRO A 150 -1.16 -3.24 -18.03
N ALA A 151 -2.29 -2.62 -18.36
CA ALA A 151 -3.47 -3.31 -18.92
C ALA A 151 -3.97 -4.53 -18.09
N ASP A 152 -3.73 -4.53 -16.78
CA ASP A 152 -4.06 -5.64 -15.87
C ASP A 152 -3.38 -6.98 -16.27
N ASP A 153 -2.29 -6.95 -17.04
CA ASP A 153 -1.52 -8.11 -17.48
C ASP A 153 -0.32 -8.40 -16.56
N LEU A 154 -0.46 -9.39 -15.68
CA LEU A 154 0.60 -9.85 -14.78
C LEU A 154 1.75 -10.56 -15.50
N THR A 155 1.58 -10.91 -16.78
CA THR A 155 2.60 -11.59 -17.59
C THR A 155 3.56 -10.61 -18.28
N ASP A 156 3.29 -9.31 -18.18
CA ASP A 156 4.21 -8.28 -18.67
C ASP A 156 5.60 -8.43 -17.99
N PRO A 157 6.71 -8.30 -18.74
CA PRO A 157 8.06 -8.46 -18.20
C PRO A 157 8.39 -7.59 -16.98
N ALA A 158 7.86 -6.37 -16.88
CA ALA A 158 8.15 -5.46 -15.78
C ALA A 158 7.59 -5.94 -14.42
N PRO A 159 6.27 -6.19 -14.27
CA PRO A 159 5.74 -6.78 -13.05
C PRO A 159 6.28 -8.19 -12.81
N ALA A 160 6.39 -9.04 -13.84
CA ALA A 160 6.91 -10.40 -13.69
C ALA A 160 8.34 -10.44 -13.10
N THR A 161 9.23 -9.56 -13.56
CA THR A 161 10.59 -9.45 -13.01
C THR A 161 10.57 -8.91 -11.58
N THR A 162 9.70 -7.94 -11.31
CA THR A 162 9.60 -7.34 -9.97
C THR A 162 9.08 -8.36 -8.94
N PHE A 163 8.06 -9.15 -9.29
CA PHE A 163 7.46 -10.14 -8.41
C PHE A 163 8.45 -11.21 -7.93
N ALA A 164 9.46 -11.54 -8.74
CA ALA A 164 10.51 -12.49 -8.33
C ALA A 164 11.31 -12.04 -7.10
N HIS A 165 11.37 -10.72 -6.83
CA HIS A 165 12.09 -10.15 -5.70
C HIS A 165 11.21 -9.88 -4.47
N LEU A 166 9.88 -9.97 -4.57
CA LEU A 166 8.99 -9.64 -3.46
C LEU A 166 8.82 -10.82 -2.50
N ASP A 167 8.83 -10.51 -1.21
CA ASP A 167 8.49 -11.46 -0.15
C ASP A 167 6.97 -11.60 0.05
N ALA A 168 6.22 -10.55 -0.24
CA ALA A 168 4.77 -10.54 -0.17
C ALA A 168 4.17 -9.69 -1.29
N THR A 169 3.02 -10.14 -1.79
CA THR A 169 2.24 -9.45 -2.82
C THR A 169 0.88 -9.11 -2.25
N THR A 170 0.52 -7.83 -2.25
CA THR A 170 -0.83 -7.37 -1.88
C THR A 170 -1.51 -6.87 -3.14
N VAL A 171 -2.43 -7.68 -3.67
CA VAL A 171 -3.16 -7.39 -4.91
C VAL A 171 -4.39 -6.55 -4.57
N LEU A 172 -4.54 -5.41 -5.23
CA LEU A 172 -5.72 -4.56 -5.11
C LEU A 172 -6.67 -4.82 -6.28
N SER A 173 -7.90 -5.22 -5.99
CA SER A 173 -8.89 -5.61 -6.99
C SER A 173 -9.98 -4.55 -7.16
N ARG A 174 -10.27 -4.21 -8.42
CA ARG A 174 -11.38 -3.30 -8.77
C ARG A 174 -12.73 -3.86 -8.34
N ALA A 175 -12.96 -5.17 -8.55
CA ALA A 175 -14.23 -5.82 -8.21
C ALA A 175 -14.54 -5.72 -6.70
N ILE A 176 -13.51 -5.79 -5.85
CA ILE A 176 -13.66 -5.65 -4.39
C ILE A 176 -13.97 -4.19 -4.01
N ALA A 177 -13.31 -3.23 -4.66
CA ALA A 177 -13.60 -1.81 -4.46
C ALA A 177 -15.04 -1.44 -4.87
N GLU A 178 -15.56 -2.01 -5.96
CA GLU A 178 -16.95 -1.81 -6.41
C GLU A 178 -17.99 -2.32 -5.41
N LEU A 179 -17.63 -3.30 -4.58
CA LEU A 179 -18.46 -3.75 -3.45
C LEU A 179 -18.40 -2.82 -2.23
N GLY A 180 -17.63 -1.73 -2.30
CA GLY A 180 -17.41 -0.78 -1.21
C GLY A 180 -16.44 -1.27 -0.13
N ILE A 181 -15.71 -2.37 -0.36
CA ILE A 181 -14.79 -2.95 0.62
C ILE A 181 -13.44 -2.24 0.51
N TYR A 182 -13.03 -1.59 1.61
CA TYR A 182 -11.74 -0.93 1.72
C TYR A 182 -10.98 -1.40 2.98
N PRO A 183 -9.68 -1.73 2.87
CA PRO A 183 -8.88 -1.72 1.64
C PRO A 183 -9.32 -2.81 0.65
N ALA A 184 -9.19 -2.52 -0.65
CA ALA A 184 -9.66 -3.41 -1.72
C ALA A 184 -8.68 -4.56 -2.02
N VAL A 185 -8.16 -5.20 -0.97
CA VAL A 185 -7.21 -6.31 -1.06
C VAL A 185 -7.93 -7.58 -1.48
N ASP A 186 -7.40 -8.27 -2.50
CA ASP A 186 -7.86 -9.60 -2.85
C ASP A 186 -7.19 -10.66 -1.94
N PRO A 187 -7.94 -11.32 -1.04
CA PRO A 187 -7.38 -12.26 -0.07
C PRO A 187 -6.95 -13.60 -0.68
N LEU A 188 -7.37 -13.92 -1.90
CA LEU A 188 -7.02 -15.16 -2.60
C LEU A 188 -5.81 -14.97 -3.52
N ASP A 189 -5.71 -13.81 -4.18
CA ASP A 189 -4.60 -13.50 -5.08
C ASP A 189 -3.39 -12.87 -4.35
N SER A 190 -3.59 -12.31 -3.15
CA SER A 190 -2.49 -11.81 -2.31
C SER A 190 -1.74 -12.96 -1.64
N THR A 191 -0.41 -12.89 -1.62
CA THR A 191 0.45 -13.95 -1.10
C THR A 191 1.56 -13.41 -0.22
N SER A 192 2.11 -14.28 0.63
CA SER A 192 3.26 -13.95 1.47
C SER A 192 4.13 -15.17 1.70
N ARG A 193 5.45 -15.00 1.58
CA ARG A 193 6.46 -16.04 1.82
C ARG A 193 6.53 -16.45 3.28
N ILE A 194 6.29 -15.51 4.20
CA ILE A 194 6.26 -15.80 5.64
C ILE A 194 4.98 -16.51 6.06
N MET A 195 4.07 -16.80 5.12
CA MET A 195 2.91 -17.62 5.40
C MET A 195 3.30 -19.11 5.53
N ASP A 196 4.10 -19.41 6.57
CA ASP A 196 4.51 -20.73 7.02
C ASP A 196 4.25 -20.90 8.54
N PRO A 197 3.67 -22.03 8.99
CA PRO A 197 3.41 -22.29 10.42
C PRO A 197 4.66 -22.30 11.30
N ASN A 198 5.85 -22.55 10.74
CA ASN A 198 7.11 -22.49 11.47
C ASN A 198 7.58 -21.05 11.75
N ILE A 199 7.05 -20.07 11.01
CA ILE A 199 7.40 -18.64 11.18
C ILE A 199 6.35 -17.93 12.03
N ILE A 200 5.06 -18.08 11.70
CA ILE A 200 3.99 -17.31 12.35
C ILE A 200 3.20 -18.11 13.41
N GLY A 201 3.54 -19.39 13.60
CA GLY A 201 2.83 -20.30 14.49
C GLY A 201 1.63 -20.99 13.83
N ALA A 202 1.27 -22.15 14.38
CA ALA A 202 0.20 -23.00 13.83
C ALA A 202 -1.19 -22.36 13.92
N GLU A 203 -1.47 -21.64 15.01
CA GLU A 203 -2.78 -21.00 15.22
C GLU A 203 -3.07 -19.97 14.11
N HIS A 204 -2.19 -18.98 13.95
CA HIS A 204 -2.32 -17.95 12.92
C HIS A 204 -2.41 -18.59 11.52
N TYR A 205 -1.56 -19.58 11.22
CA TYR A 205 -1.61 -20.27 9.92
C TYR A 205 -2.95 -20.93 9.64
N ASN A 206 -3.44 -21.72 10.59
CA ASN A 206 -4.66 -22.50 10.40
C ASN A 206 -5.88 -21.59 10.24
N ILE A 207 -5.93 -20.48 10.97
CA ILE A 207 -7.00 -19.49 10.85
C ILE A 207 -6.95 -18.82 9.48
N ALA A 208 -5.78 -18.35 9.04
CA ALA A 208 -5.62 -17.73 7.72
C ALA A 208 -6.00 -18.70 6.58
N ARG A 209 -5.57 -19.97 6.66
CA ARG A 209 -5.96 -21.01 5.69
C ARG A 209 -7.44 -21.35 5.75
N GLY A 210 -8.05 -21.36 6.93
CA GLY A 210 -9.50 -21.54 7.10
C GLY A 210 -10.30 -20.43 6.42
N VAL A 211 -9.88 -19.18 6.61
CA VAL A 211 -10.47 -18.01 5.95
C VAL A 211 -10.34 -18.11 4.43
N GLN A 212 -9.14 -18.40 3.91
CA GLN A 212 -8.92 -18.58 2.47
C GLN A 212 -9.77 -19.71 1.89
N LYS A 213 -9.90 -20.83 2.61
CA LYS A 213 -10.72 -21.96 2.19
C LYS A 213 -12.19 -21.56 2.04
N ILE A 214 -12.78 -20.92 3.05
CA ILE A 214 -14.19 -20.48 2.99
C ILE A 214 -14.40 -19.50 1.83
N LEU A 215 -13.48 -18.57 1.60
CA LEU A 215 -13.57 -17.61 0.49
C LEU A 215 -13.43 -18.29 -0.89
N GLN A 216 -12.58 -19.31 -1.00
CA GLN A 216 -12.43 -20.10 -2.23
C GLN A 216 -13.67 -20.95 -2.52
N ASP A 217 -14.24 -21.58 -1.49
CA ASP A 217 -15.47 -22.36 -1.60
C ASP A 217 -16.63 -21.42 -2.01
N TYR A 218 -16.71 -20.24 -1.40
CA TYR A 218 -17.68 -19.21 -1.79
C TYR A 218 -17.54 -18.77 -3.25
N LYS A 219 -16.32 -18.53 -3.74
CA LYS A 219 -16.06 -18.18 -5.14
C LYS A 219 -16.56 -19.27 -6.10
N SER A 220 -16.39 -20.54 -5.74
CA SER A 220 -16.90 -21.68 -6.53
C SER A 220 -18.44 -21.73 -6.53
N LEU A 221 -19.07 -21.35 -5.41
CA LEU A 221 -20.53 -21.30 -5.28
C LEU A 221 -21.16 -20.09 -5.98
N GLN A 222 -20.43 -19.00 -6.21
CA GLN A 222 -20.96 -17.78 -6.84
C GLN A 222 -21.54 -18.04 -8.24
N ASP A 223 -20.88 -18.86 -9.06
CA ASP A 223 -21.37 -19.20 -10.41
C ASP A 223 -22.69 -19.99 -10.34
N ILE A 224 -22.80 -20.90 -9.38
CA ILE A 224 -24.02 -21.68 -9.13
C ILE A 224 -25.15 -20.75 -8.68
N ILE A 225 -24.88 -19.85 -7.72
CA ILE A 225 -25.84 -18.87 -7.21
C ILE A 225 -26.34 -17.96 -8.33
N ALA A 226 -25.47 -17.54 -9.25
CA ALA A 226 -25.83 -16.68 -10.37
C ALA A 226 -26.77 -17.35 -11.38
N ILE A 227 -26.71 -18.68 -11.53
CA ILE A 227 -27.52 -19.45 -12.50
C ILE A 227 -28.79 -20.01 -11.86
N LEU A 228 -28.67 -20.67 -10.71
CA LEU A 228 -29.74 -21.44 -10.07
C LEU A 228 -30.44 -20.67 -8.93
N GLY A 229 -29.78 -19.66 -8.36
CA GLY A 229 -30.25 -18.95 -7.17
C GLY A 229 -29.78 -19.58 -5.86
N MET A 230 -29.93 -18.85 -4.75
CA MET A 230 -29.46 -19.29 -3.42
C MET A 230 -30.29 -20.44 -2.83
N ASP A 231 -31.56 -20.59 -3.24
CA ASP A 231 -32.47 -21.56 -2.64
C ASP A 231 -32.11 -23.01 -2.98
N GLU A 232 -31.44 -23.22 -4.11
CA GLU A 232 -31.01 -24.52 -4.64
C GLU A 232 -29.74 -25.06 -3.95
N LEU A 233 -29.09 -24.25 -3.12
CA LEU A 233 -27.93 -24.67 -2.34
C LEU A 233 -28.32 -25.57 -1.18
N SER A 234 -27.41 -26.47 -0.80
CA SER A 234 -27.56 -27.23 0.45
C SER A 234 -27.51 -26.28 1.66
N GLU A 235 -28.08 -26.69 2.79
CA GLU A 235 -28.03 -25.86 4.01
C GLU A 235 -26.59 -25.61 4.50
N GLU A 236 -25.66 -26.54 4.22
CA GLU A 236 -24.23 -26.37 4.51
C GLU A 236 -23.58 -25.32 3.59
N ASP A 237 -23.91 -25.33 2.31
CA ASP A 237 -23.42 -24.34 1.35
C ASP A 237 -23.98 -22.94 1.65
N LYS A 238 -25.26 -22.84 2.03
CA LYS A 238 -25.86 -21.58 2.47
C LYS A 238 -25.13 -21.01 3.68
N LEU A 239 -24.78 -21.85 4.65
CA LEU A 239 -24.01 -21.45 5.81
C LEU A 239 -22.59 -21.00 5.44
N THR A 240 -21.93 -21.71 4.51
CA THR A 240 -20.62 -21.32 3.97
C THR A 240 -20.68 -19.95 3.28
N VAL A 241 -21.69 -19.71 2.45
CA VAL A 241 -21.92 -18.43 1.77
C VAL A 241 -22.16 -17.30 2.78
N ALA A 242 -22.98 -17.54 3.81
CA ALA A 242 -23.25 -16.55 4.85
C ALA A 242 -21.99 -16.18 5.63
N ARG A 243 -21.16 -17.16 6.01
CA ARG A 243 -19.87 -16.92 6.68
C ARG A 243 -18.88 -16.21 5.75
N ALA A 244 -18.78 -16.64 4.50
CA ALA A 244 -17.89 -16.01 3.52
C ALA A 244 -18.20 -14.53 3.32
N ARG A 245 -19.48 -14.17 3.20
CA ARG A 245 -19.90 -12.76 3.11
C ARG A 245 -19.53 -11.96 4.35
N LYS A 246 -19.71 -12.51 5.55
CA LYS A 246 -19.27 -11.86 6.79
C LYS A 246 -17.76 -11.65 6.83
N ILE A 247 -16.98 -12.67 6.48
CA ILE A 247 -15.52 -12.58 6.36
C ILE A 247 -15.13 -11.49 5.36
N GLN A 248 -15.74 -11.48 4.17
CA GLN A 248 -15.45 -10.52 3.12
C GLN A 248 -15.71 -9.07 3.58
N ARG A 249 -16.78 -8.84 4.36
CA ARG A 249 -17.08 -7.54 4.96
C ARG A 249 -16.14 -7.22 6.11
N PHE A 250 -15.79 -8.20 6.95
CA PHE A 250 -14.89 -8.01 8.10
C PHE A 250 -13.44 -7.70 7.71
N LEU A 251 -13.03 -8.06 6.49
CA LEU A 251 -11.76 -7.61 5.91
C LEU A 251 -11.75 -6.10 5.58
N SER A 252 -12.89 -5.41 5.62
CA SER A 252 -12.93 -3.95 5.51
C SER A 252 -12.58 -3.28 6.83
N GLN A 253 -11.80 -2.21 6.77
CA GLN A 253 -11.32 -1.50 7.95
C GLN A 253 -11.29 0.02 7.69
N PRO A 254 -11.85 0.84 8.60
CA PRO A 254 -11.78 2.30 8.46
C PRO A 254 -10.34 2.79 8.72
N PHE A 255 -9.78 3.51 7.75
CA PHE A 255 -8.45 4.08 7.85
C PHE A 255 -8.45 5.45 8.50
N GLN A 256 -7.50 5.69 9.40
CA GLN A 256 -7.33 6.99 10.06
C GLN A 256 -7.05 8.12 9.06
N VAL A 257 -6.28 7.82 8.00
CA VAL A 257 -6.02 8.78 6.92
C VAL A 257 -7.25 9.08 6.06
N ALA A 258 -8.24 8.17 6.05
CA ALA A 258 -9.45 8.31 5.25
C ALA A 258 -10.62 8.92 6.02
N GLU A 259 -10.48 9.17 7.32
CA GLU A 259 -11.53 9.69 8.21
C GLU A 259 -12.16 10.98 7.69
N VAL A 260 -11.36 11.86 7.06
CA VAL A 260 -11.85 13.12 6.46
C VAL A 260 -12.83 12.89 5.31
N PHE A 261 -12.70 11.77 4.59
CA PHE A 261 -13.53 11.44 3.43
C PHE A 261 -14.69 10.50 3.80
N THR A 262 -14.44 9.54 4.69
CA THR A 262 -15.41 8.51 5.06
C THR A 262 -16.31 8.94 6.22
N GLY A 263 -15.88 9.90 7.04
CA GLY A 263 -16.54 10.27 8.30
C GLY A 263 -16.46 9.19 9.38
N HIS A 264 -15.76 8.07 9.14
CA HIS A 264 -15.56 6.99 10.09
C HIS A 264 -14.20 7.14 10.76
N ALA A 265 -14.19 7.09 12.10
CA ALA A 265 -12.95 7.13 12.87
C ALA A 265 -12.05 5.94 12.52
N GLY A 266 -10.79 6.22 12.23
CA GLY A 266 -9.81 5.18 11.91
C GLY A 266 -9.59 4.21 13.06
N LYS A 267 -9.37 2.94 12.73
CA LYS A 267 -9.09 1.89 13.71
C LYS A 267 -7.77 1.22 13.40
N LEU A 268 -6.94 1.03 14.41
CA LEU A 268 -5.74 0.20 14.36
C LEU A 268 -6.04 -1.10 15.13
N VAL A 269 -6.05 -2.23 14.44
CA VAL A 269 -6.38 -3.53 15.02
C VAL A 269 -5.09 -4.33 15.26
N PRO A 270 -4.76 -4.68 16.52
CA PRO A 270 -3.63 -5.56 16.84
C PRO A 270 -3.78 -6.97 16.25
N LEU A 271 -2.66 -7.64 16.00
CA LEU A 271 -2.64 -8.98 15.42
C LEU A 271 -3.46 -10.00 16.22
N GLU A 272 -3.32 -9.98 17.55
CA GLU A 272 -4.02 -10.91 18.45
C GLU A 272 -5.55 -10.75 18.36
N GLU A 273 -6.03 -9.51 18.22
CA GLU A 273 -7.46 -9.21 18.06
C GLU A 273 -7.98 -9.66 16.69
N THR A 274 -7.17 -9.51 15.63
CA THR A 274 -7.49 -10.03 14.29
C THR A 274 -7.65 -11.54 14.30
N ILE A 275 -6.68 -12.27 14.88
CA ILE A 275 -6.69 -13.73 15.00
C ILE A 275 -7.94 -14.17 15.78
N LYS A 276 -8.18 -13.57 16.95
CA LYS A 276 -9.36 -13.85 17.78
C LYS A 276 -10.68 -13.59 17.02
N GLY A 277 -10.76 -12.50 16.27
CA GLY A 277 -11.94 -12.14 15.49
C GLY A 277 -12.27 -13.18 14.42
N PHE A 278 -11.28 -13.56 13.61
CA PHE A 278 -11.47 -14.59 12.58
C PHE A 278 -11.72 -15.97 13.18
N THR A 279 -11.10 -16.34 14.30
CA THR A 279 -11.41 -17.60 15.01
C THR A 279 -12.89 -17.71 15.37
N LYS A 280 -13.47 -16.65 15.94
CA LYS A 280 -14.90 -16.64 16.32
C LYS A 280 -15.83 -16.80 15.10
N ILE A 281 -15.46 -16.18 13.98
CA ILE A 281 -16.23 -16.30 12.73
C ILE A 281 -16.11 -17.72 12.17
N LEU A 282 -14.91 -18.30 12.14
CA LEU A 282 -14.68 -19.68 11.66
C LEU A 282 -15.41 -20.72 12.53
N ASN A 283 -15.44 -20.52 13.85
CA ASN A 283 -16.15 -21.39 14.78
C ASN A 283 -17.67 -21.25 14.72
N GLY A 284 -18.20 -20.23 14.05
CA GLY A 284 -19.66 -19.99 13.93
C GLY A 284 -20.28 -19.29 15.13
N GLU A 285 -19.50 -18.76 16.06
CA GLU A 285 -20.00 -18.09 17.28
C GLU A 285 -20.84 -16.85 16.94
N LEU A 286 -20.60 -16.24 15.77
CA LEU A 286 -21.22 -15.00 15.31
C LEU A 286 -22.18 -15.20 14.12
N ASP A 287 -22.64 -16.44 13.90
CA ASP A 287 -23.54 -16.78 12.78
C ASP A 287 -24.91 -16.08 12.89
N HIS A 288 -25.34 -15.76 14.12
CA HIS A 288 -26.59 -15.05 14.38
C HIS A 288 -26.53 -13.54 14.07
N LEU A 289 -25.34 -12.95 13.92
CA LEU A 289 -25.19 -11.51 13.65
C LEU A 289 -25.42 -11.18 12.16
N PRO A 290 -26.00 -10.01 11.83
CA PRO A 290 -26.23 -9.60 10.45
C PRO A 290 -24.92 -9.24 9.74
N GLU A 291 -24.84 -9.47 8.42
CA GLU A 291 -23.64 -9.19 7.60
C GLU A 291 -23.18 -7.72 7.69
N VAL A 292 -24.13 -6.78 7.78
CA VAL A 292 -23.86 -5.33 7.83
C VAL A 292 -23.08 -4.92 9.09
N ALA A 293 -23.18 -5.72 10.17
CA ALA A 293 -22.42 -5.46 11.40
C ALA A 293 -20.91 -5.64 11.21
N PHE A 294 -20.49 -6.46 10.23
CA PHE A 294 -19.08 -6.73 9.94
C PHE A 294 -18.43 -5.70 9.00
N TYR A 295 -19.20 -4.76 8.47
CA TYR A 295 -18.68 -3.78 7.51
C TYR A 295 -18.09 -2.54 8.21
N MET A 296 -16.89 -2.10 7.83
CA MET A 296 -16.22 -0.89 8.33
C MET A 296 -16.16 -0.82 9.86
N VAL A 297 -15.53 -1.82 10.45
CA VAL A 297 -15.33 -1.96 11.91
C VAL A 297 -13.87 -2.31 12.19
N GLY A 298 -13.43 -2.11 13.43
CA GLY A 298 -12.11 -2.55 13.88
C GLY A 298 -12.17 -3.98 14.45
N PRO A 299 -11.94 -4.16 15.77
CA PRO A 299 -11.94 -5.47 16.40
C PRO A 299 -13.35 -6.09 16.48
N ILE A 300 -13.38 -7.40 16.76
CA ILE A 300 -14.61 -8.20 16.74
C ILE A 300 -15.65 -7.74 17.78
N GLU A 301 -15.22 -7.11 18.86
CA GLU A 301 -16.09 -6.52 19.87
C GLU A 301 -16.97 -5.40 19.27
N GLU A 302 -16.44 -4.58 18.36
CA GLU A 302 -17.20 -3.53 17.69
C GLU A 302 -18.30 -4.08 16.77
N VAL A 303 -18.10 -5.30 16.23
CA VAL A 303 -19.14 -5.99 15.44
C VAL A 303 -20.37 -6.25 16.31
N VAL A 304 -20.16 -6.73 17.55
CA VAL A 304 -21.24 -7.04 18.48
C VAL A 304 -21.98 -5.76 18.88
N GLU A 305 -21.24 -4.70 19.25
CA GLU A 305 -21.82 -3.40 19.58
C GLU A 305 -22.63 -2.81 18.43
N LYS A 306 -22.11 -2.91 17.20
CA LYS A 306 -22.79 -2.44 16.00
C LYS A 306 -24.04 -3.26 15.70
N ALA A 307 -24.00 -4.58 15.89
CA ALA A 307 -25.17 -5.44 15.72
C ALA A 307 -26.26 -5.11 16.75
N GLU A 308 -25.92 -4.87 18.01
CA GLU A 308 -26.88 -4.44 19.04
C GLU A 308 -27.51 -3.09 18.70
N ARG A 309 -26.73 -2.15 18.18
CA ARG A 309 -27.26 -0.84 17.73
C ARG A 309 -28.25 -1.02 16.57
N LEU A 310 -27.91 -1.83 15.57
CA LEU A 310 -28.80 -2.12 14.43
C LEU A 310 -30.09 -2.82 14.89
N ALA A 311 -30.01 -3.72 15.86
CA ALA A 311 -31.19 -4.37 16.42
C ALA A 311 -32.10 -3.38 17.17
N LYS A 312 -31.53 -2.40 17.87
CA LYS A 312 -32.29 -1.32 18.54
C LYS A 312 -32.92 -0.34 17.56
N GLU A 313 -32.27 -0.07 16.42
CA GLU A 313 -32.80 0.83 15.37
C GLU A 313 -33.92 0.16 14.55
N ALA A 314 -33.93 -1.17 14.48
CA ALA A 314 -34.96 -1.95 13.77
C ALA A 314 -36.20 -2.28 14.63
N ALA A 315 -36.13 -2.09 15.95
CA ALA A 315 -37.21 -2.34 16.91
C ALA A 315 -38.05 -1.08 17.16
#